data_AF-A0A8F4FTH3-F1
#
_entry.id   AF-A0A8F4FTH3-F1
#
_cell.length_a   1.000
_cell.length_b   1.000
_cell.length_c   1.000
_cell.angle_alpha   90.00
_cell.angle_beta   90.00
_cell.angle_gamma   90.00
#
_symmetry.space_group_name_H-M   'P 1'
#
loop_
_entity.id
_entity.type
_entity.pdbx_description
1 polymer ?
#
loop_
_entity_poly.entity_id
_entity_poly.type
_entity_poly.pdbx_seq_one_letter_code
_entity_poly.pdbx_strand_id
1 'polypeptide(L)'
;MGTSLRIGRIEQRPGYRLWVGGPVPHGADAWTLGSLVIVRARFADRTHLLTHELEHVRQWREQGPLGFLRAYLAAYVGWRLRLYPHAAAYRRIPAEVAAEWRARRRLHLGCDGPA
;
A
#
# COMPACT_ATOMS: atom_id res chain seq x y z
N MET A 1 -31.49 -7.04 0.57
CA MET A 1 -30.51 -6.97 -0.54
C MET A 1 -29.22 -7.65 -0.08
N GLY A 2 -29.04 -8.92 -0.44
CA GLY A 2 -27.83 -9.66 -0.08
C GLY A 2 -26.66 -9.16 -0.91
N THR A 3 -25.66 -8.56 -0.26
CA THR A 3 -24.39 -8.22 -0.89
C THR A 3 -23.72 -9.51 -1.32
N SER A 4 -23.90 -9.90 -2.58
CA SER A 4 -23.13 -10.96 -3.19
C SER A 4 -21.68 -10.49 -3.19
N LEU A 5 -20.91 -10.89 -2.17
CA LEU A 5 -19.47 -10.83 -2.17
C LEU A 5 -19.05 -11.70 -3.34
N ARG A 6 -18.84 -11.10 -4.51
CA ARG A 6 -18.02 -11.71 -5.56
C ARG A 6 -16.65 -11.87 -4.92
N ILE A 7 -16.41 -13.04 -4.34
CA ILE A 7 -15.14 -13.40 -3.73
C ILE A 7 -14.13 -13.28 -4.86
N GLY A 8 -13.31 -12.23 -4.78
CA GLY A 8 -12.38 -11.84 -5.83
C GLY A 8 -11.42 -12.96 -6.23
N ARG A 9 -10.67 -12.75 -7.32
CA ARG A 9 -9.66 -13.71 -7.81
C ARG A 9 -8.36 -13.57 -7.02
N ILE A 10 -7.74 -14.68 -6.64
CA ILE A 10 -6.37 -14.69 -6.09
C ILE A 10 -5.40 -15.13 -7.19
N GLU A 11 -4.37 -14.33 -7.41
CA GLU A 11 -3.29 -14.58 -8.36
C GLU A 11 -1.98 -14.78 -7.61
N GLN A 12 -1.28 -15.89 -7.91
CA GLN A 12 0.07 -16.12 -7.41
C GLN A 12 1.06 -15.38 -8.32
N ARG A 13 1.84 -14.47 -7.75
CA ARG A 13 2.88 -13.70 -8.45
C ARG A 13 4.24 -13.99 -7.83
N PRO A 14 5.35 -13.81 -8.55
CA PRO A 14 6.68 -14.00 -7.98
C PRO A 14 6.89 -13.09 -6.75
N GLY A 15 6.95 -13.71 -5.56
CA GLY A 15 7.23 -13.01 -4.30
C GLY A 15 6.01 -12.46 -3.53
N TYR A 16 4.78 -12.56 -4.05
CA TYR A 16 3.56 -12.10 -3.38
C TYR A 16 2.27 -12.71 -3.97
N ARG A 17 1.18 -12.64 -3.22
CA ARG A 17 -0.18 -13.00 -3.65
C ARG A 17 -0.97 -11.74 -3.93
N LEU A 18 -1.68 -11.68 -5.05
CA LEU A 18 -2.58 -10.58 -5.39
C LEU A 18 -4.03 -11.04 -5.30
N TRP A 19 -4.82 -10.44 -4.41
CA TRP A 19 -6.26 -10.69 -4.32
C TRP A 19 -7.04 -9.54 -4.95
N VAL A 20 -7.53 -9.77 -6.16
CA VAL A 20 -8.31 -8.82 -6.97
C VAL A 20 -9.78 -8.90 -6.61
N GLY A 21 -10.36 -7.82 -6.09
CA GLY A 21 -11.76 -7.78 -5.67
C GLY A 21 -11.99 -8.29 -4.25
N GLY A 22 -10.93 -8.43 -3.46
CA GLY A 22 -11.03 -8.75 -2.03
C GLY A 22 -11.55 -7.57 -1.18
N PRO A 23 -11.77 -7.79 0.12
CA PRO A 23 -12.21 -6.74 1.04
C PRO A 23 -11.10 -5.72 1.23
N VAL A 24 -11.38 -4.47 0.83
CA VAL A 24 -10.49 -3.33 1.05
C VAL A 24 -11.23 -2.31 1.94
N PRO A 25 -10.61 -1.79 3.03
CA PRO A 25 -11.21 -0.79 3.88
C PRO A 25 -11.73 0.44 3.11
N HIS A 26 -12.83 1.03 3.58
CA HIS A 26 -13.36 2.27 2.98
C HIS A 26 -12.29 3.37 3.03
N GLY A 27 -12.04 4.03 1.89
CA GLY A 27 -11.01 5.06 1.74
C GLY A 27 -9.66 4.55 1.21
N ALA A 28 -9.47 3.23 1.10
CA ALA A 28 -8.30 2.62 0.45
C ALA A 28 -8.67 1.92 -0.86
N ASP A 29 -7.72 1.91 -1.80
CA ASP A 29 -7.83 1.27 -3.11
C ASP A 29 -7.13 -0.10 -3.15
N ALA A 30 -6.07 -0.25 -2.36
CA ALA A 30 -5.39 -1.50 -2.04
C ALA A 30 -4.82 -1.44 -0.60
N TRP A 31 -4.38 -2.58 -0.09
CA TRP A 31 -3.61 -2.69 1.15
C TRP A 31 -2.79 -3.98 1.16
N THR A 32 -1.72 -3.97 1.95
CA THR A 32 -0.77 -5.08 2.07
C THR A 32 -0.82 -5.71 3.46
N LEU A 33 -0.88 -7.04 3.50
CA LEU A 33 -0.76 -7.86 4.69
C LEU A 33 0.32 -8.93 4.47
N GLY A 34 1.53 -8.66 4.94
CA GLY A 34 2.67 -9.55 4.70
C GLY A 34 3.01 -9.67 3.22
N SER A 35 2.86 -10.89 2.66
CA SER A 35 3.04 -11.16 1.23
C SER A 35 1.72 -11.13 0.44
N LEU A 36 0.61 -10.73 1.06
CA LEU A 36 -0.70 -10.63 0.41
C LEU A 36 -1.01 -9.16 0.11
N VAL A 37 -1.19 -8.83 -1.16
CA VAL A 37 -1.70 -7.54 -1.64
C VAL A 37 -3.16 -7.73 -2.00
N ILE A 38 -4.05 -6.95 -1.41
CA ILE A 38 -5.49 -6.98 -1.69
C ILE A 38 -5.86 -5.67 -2.37
N VAL A 39 -6.45 -5.75 -3.56
CA VAL A 39 -6.79 -4.58 -4.39
C VAL A 39 -8.25 -4.64 -4.82
N ARG A 40 -8.93 -3.49 -4.90
CA ARG A 40 -10.27 -3.46 -5.50
C ARG A 40 -10.18 -3.76 -7.00
N ALA A 41 -11.14 -4.51 -7.53
CA ALA A 41 -11.12 -4.95 -8.94
C ALA A 41 -10.89 -3.80 -9.94
N ARG A 42 -11.50 -2.62 -9.71
CA ARG A 42 -11.35 -1.43 -10.57
C ARG A 42 -9.94 -0.83 -10.63
N PHE A 43 -9.04 -1.25 -9.74
CA PHE A 43 -7.66 -0.75 -9.66
C PHE A 43 -6.62 -1.84 -9.89
N ALA A 44 -7.03 -3.06 -10.24
CA ALA A 44 -6.13 -4.20 -10.41
C ALA A 44 -5.06 -3.93 -11.47
N ASP A 45 -5.38 -3.18 -12.52
CA ASP A 45 -4.47 -2.88 -13.62
C ASP A 45 -3.63 -1.62 -13.38
N ARG A 46 -3.77 -0.94 -12.23
CA ARG A 46 -2.98 0.26 -11.94
C ARG A 46 -1.57 -0.12 -11.50
N THR A 47 -0.63 -0.10 -12.46
CA THR A 47 0.77 -0.44 -12.23
C THR A 47 1.42 0.36 -11.11
N HIS A 48 1.13 1.67 -11.01
CA HIS A 48 1.60 2.51 -9.90
C HIS A 48 1.16 2.00 -8.54
N LEU A 49 -0.15 1.71 -8.38
CA LEU A 49 -0.71 1.22 -7.13
C LEU A 49 -0.08 -0.12 -6.74
N LEU A 50 0.04 -1.06 -7.68
CA LEU A 50 0.68 -2.34 -7.40
C LEU A 50 2.15 -2.19 -7.01
N THR A 51 2.87 -1.27 -7.67
CA THR A 51 4.29 -1.03 -7.35
C THR A 51 4.45 -0.40 -5.96
N HIS A 52 3.51 0.45 -5.55
CA HIS A 52 3.43 1.00 -4.19
C HIS A 52 3.20 -0.11 -3.16
N GLU A 53 2.20 -0.97 -3.36
CA GLU A 53 1.91 -2.08 -2.43
C GLU A 53 3.08 -3.08 -2.33
N LEU A 54 3.80 -3.32 -3.41
CA LEU A 54 4.99 -4.18 -3.39
C LEU A 54 6.11 -3.63 -2.52
N GLU A 55 6.21 -2.31 -2.37
CA GLU A 55 7.17 -1.72 -1.45
C GLU A 55 6.78 -1.99 0.01
N HIS A 56 5.49 -2.04 0.34
CA HIS A 56 5.05 -2.50 1.66
C HIS A 56 5.36 -3.99 1.89
N VAL A 57 5.25 -4.85 0.86
CA VAL A 57 5.68 -6.25 0.96
C VAL A 57 7.19 -6.33 1.27
N ARG A 58 8.02 -5.52 0.60
CA ARG A 58 9.46 -5.44 0.87
C ARG A 58 9.74 -4.98 2.31
N GLN A 59 9.11 -3.88 2.72
CA GLN A 59 9.26 -3.31 4.07
C GLN A 59 8.85 -4.30 5.15
N TRP A 60 7.76 -5.04 4.94
CA TRP A 60 7.28 -6.08 5.85
C TRP A 60 8.28 -7.24 5.97
N ARG A 61 8.88 -7.67 4.84
CA ARG A 61 9.90 -8.73 4.83
C ARG A 61 11.19 -8.30 5.54
N GLU A 62 11.58 -7.05 5.40
CA GLU A 62 12.82 -6.51 5.98
C GLU A 62 12.71 -6.22 7.47
N GLN A 63 11.58 -5.65 7.92
CA GLN A 63 11.39 -5.24 9.31
C GLN A 63 10.67 -6.30 10.15
N GLY A 64 10.09 -7.31 9.51
CA GLY A 64 9.15 -8.23 10.12
C GLY A 64 7.79 -7.56 10.44
N PRO A 65 6.76 -8.37 10.77
CA PRO A 65 5.40 -7.87 11.00
C PRO A 65 5.32 -6.87 12.16
N LEU A 66 5.95 -7.20 13.30
CA LEU A 66 5.92 -6.36 14.49
C LEU A 66 6.75 -5.09 14.33
N GLY A 67 7.92 -5.20 13.69
CA GLY A 67 8.79 -4.05 13.44
C GLY A 67 8.12 -3.03 12.53
N PHE A 68 7.57 -3.50 11.41
CA PHE A 68 6.84 -2.66 10.47
C PHE A 68 5.62 -2.00 11.13
N LEU A 69 4.76 -2.77 11.79
CA LEU A 69 3.54 -2.24 12.42
C LEU A 69 3.87 -1.21 13.50
N ARG A 70 4.88 -1.48 14.35
CA ARG A 70 5.31 -0.54 15.39
C ARG A 70 5.82 0.76 14.79
N ALA A 71 6.69 0.70 13.78
CA ALA A 71 7.22 1.88 13.11
C ALA A 71 6.11 2.70 12.43
N TYR A 72 5.19 2.01 11.75
CA TYR A 72 4.05 2.62 11.08
C TYR A 72 3.12 3.34 12.06
N LEU A 73 2.68 2.65 13.11
CA LEU A 73 1.76 3.20 14.11
C LEU A 73 2.41 4.32 14.92
N ALA A 74 3.69 4.18 15.31
CA ALA A 74 4.41 5.22 16.04
C ALA A 74 4.49 6.52 15.21
N ALA A 75 4.79 6.41 13.91
CA ALA A 75 4.81 7.58 13.02
C ALA A 75 3.40 8.19 12.88
N TYR A 76 2.38 7.37 12.65
CA TYR A 76 1.00 7.83 12.54
C TYR A 76 0.54 8.58 13.80
N VAL A 77 0.68 7.94 14.97
CA VAL A 77 0.30 8.53 16.26
C VAL A 77 1.11 9.80 16.53
N GLY A 78 2.42 9.80 16.26
CA GLY A 78 3.26 10.99 16.39
C GLY A 78 2.74 12.19 15.58
N TRP A 79 2.31 11.96 14.34
CA TRP A 79 1.69 13.03 13.53
C TRP A 79 0.30 13.43 14.01
N ARG A 80 -0.51 12.47 14.48
CA ARG A 80 -1.84 12.77 15.05
C ARG A 80 -1.74 13.58 16.35
N LEU A 81 -0.75 13.30 17.20
CA LEU A 81 -0.46 14.07 18.42
C LEU A 81 0.04 15.50 18.10
N ARG A 82 0.61 15.71 16.92
CA ARG A 82 0.93 17.04 16.37
C ARG A 82 -0.26 17.72 15.69
N LEU A 83 -1.48 17.25 15.94
CA LEU A 83 -2.74 17.79 15.43
C LEU A 83 -2.91 17.74 13.89
N TYR A 84 -2.14 16.89 13.20
CA TYR A 84 -2.37 16.70 11.78
C TYR A 84 -3.67 15.90 11.54
N PRO A 85 -4.53 16.32 10.59
CA PRO A 85 -5.69 15.54 10.20
C PRO A 85 -5.25 14.20 9.60
N HIS A 86 -6.14 13.19 9.63
CA HIS A 86 -5.84 11.82 9.21
C HIS A 86 -5.10 11.75 7.87
N ALA A 87 -5.61 12.40 6.82
CA ALA A 87 -5.01 12.38 5.48
C ALA A 87 -3.60 13.01 5.44
N ALA A 88 -3.33 13.99 6.30
CA ALA A 88 -2.04 14.66 6.37
C ALA A 88 -1.03 13.86 7.22
N ALA A 89 -1.49 13.21 8.29
CA ALA A 89 -0.69 12.30 9.10
C ALA A 89 -0.29 11.05 8.30
N TYR A 90 -1.24 10.44 7.60
CA TYR A 90 -1.03 9.26 6.76
C TYR A 90 0.04 9.49 5.69
N ARG A 91 -0.08 10.59 4.92
CA ARG A 91 0.88 10.97 3.87
C ARG A 91 2.29 11.28 4.38
N ARG A 92 2.48 11.47 5.68
CA ARG A 92 3.78 11.74 6.31
C ARG A 92 4.42 10.51 6.95
N ILE A 93 3.75 9.37 6.93
CA ILE A 93 4.32 8.12 7.45
C ILE A 93 5.51 7.75 6.57
N PRO A 94 6.72 7.51 7.13
CA PRO A 94 7.90 7.20 6.34
C PRO A 94 7.72 6.00 5.40
N ALA A 95 6.97 4.98 5.83
CA ALA A 95 6.64 3.81 5.01
C ALA A 95 5.83 4.18 3.75
N GLU A 96 4.82 5.04 3.88
CA GLU A 96 3.98 5.54 2.78
C GLU A 96 4.79 6.43 1.83
N VAL A 97 5.61 7.32 2.39
CA VAL A 97 6.51 8.19 1.62
C VAL A 97 7.48 7.34 0.79
N ALA A 98 8.16 6.38 1.42
CA ALA A 98 9.09 5.50 0.74
C ALA A 98 8.41 4.66 -0.36
N ALA A 99 7.20 4.17 -0.10
CA ALA A 99 6.39 3.43 -1.07
C ALA A 99 6.08 4.27 -2.31
N GLU A 100 5.58 5.50 -2.12
CA GLU A 100 5.26 6.41 -3.22
C GLU A 100 6.52 6.75 -4.03
N TRP A 101 7.62 7.14 -3.36
CA TRP A 101 8.86 7.53 -4.04
C TRP A 101 9.51 6.39 -4.81
N ARG A 102 9.53 5.18 -4.25
CA ARG A 102 10.09 4.01 -4.95
C ARG A 102 9.19 3.56 -6.10
N ALA A 103 7.86 3.62 -5.94
CA ALA A 103 6.92 3.32 -7.01
C ALA A 103 7.10 4.25 -8.20
N ARG A 104 7.12 5.57 -7.95
CA ARG A 104 7.38 6.58 -8.99
C ARG A 104 8.72 6.38 -9.68
N ARG A 105 9.80 6.21 -8.91
CA ARG A 105 11.15 5.99 -9.46
C ARG A 105 11.21 4.75 -10.35
N ARG A 106 10.59 3.65 -9.93
CA ARG A 106 10.58 2.39 -10.70
C ARG A 106 9.79 2.50 -12.00
N LEU A 107 8.82 3.41 -12.05
CA LEU A 107 7.97 3.66 -13.22
C LEU A 107 8.37 4.92 -14.00
N HIS A 108 9.46 5.58 -13.61
CA HIS A 108 9.89 6.87 -14.17
C HIS A 108 8.81 7.96 -14.16
N LEU A 109 7.90 7.92 -13.19
CA LEU A 109 6.81 8.91 -13.09
C LEU A 109 7.30 10.18 -12.38
N GLY A 110 7.19 11.32 -13.07
CA GLY A 110 7.68 12.61 -12.55
C GLY A 110 9.21 12.71 -12.51
N CYS A 111 9.90 11.80 -13.20
CA CYS A 111 11.34 11.85 -13.45
C CYS A 111 11.60 12.42 -14.85
N ASP A 112 11.10 13.62 -15.14
CA ASP A 112 11.40 14.32 -16.38
C ASP A 112 12.23 15.58 -16.07
N GLY A 113 13.51 15.46 -16.38
CA GLY A 113 14.36 16.55 -16.84
C GLY A 113 15.40 15.90 -17.75
N PRO A 114 15.48 16.25 -19.06
CA PRO A 114 16.66 15.88 -19.84
C PRO A 114 17.90 16.50 -19.18
N ALA A 115 19.00 15.75 -19.17
CA ALA A 115 20.32 16.24 -18.80
C ALA A 115 20.77 17.39 -19.70
#